data_AF-A0A3A4W505-F1
#
_entry.id   AF-A0A3A4W505-F1
#
_cell.length_a   1.000
_cell.length_b   1.000
_cell.length_c   1.000
_cell.angle_alpha   90.00
_cell.angle_beta   90.00
_cell.angle_gamma   90.00
#
_symmetry.space_group_name_H-M   'P 1'
#
loop_
_entity.id
_entity.type
_entity.pdbx_description
1 polymer ?
#
loop_
_entity_poly.entity_id
_entity_poly.type
_entity_poly.pdbx_seq_one_letter_code
_entity_poly.pdbx_strand_id
1 'polypeptide(L)'
;MRKQIGQAGDYYRCRVIEIVEDRPQALDWREDVLYREPPEPSVSSARRFTVQVIAIDTSEAHDVKAYPTHAGAEKKKILVEEDLRDLTRSEFIKKYGLPST
;
A
#
# COMPACT_ATOMS: atom_id res chain seq x y z
N MET A 1 -13.48 27.55 17.14
CA MET A 1 -12.76 26.44 16.47
C MET A 1 -11.28 26.77 16.42
N ARG A 2 -10.46 26.18 17.30
CA ARG A 2 -9.00 26.37 17.23
C ARG A 2 -8.49 25.56 16.04
N LYS A 3 -8.00 26.21 14.98
CA LYS A 3 -7.19 25.59 13.94
C LYS A 3 -5.99 24.96 14.64
N GLN A 4 -6.04 23.66 14.91
CA GLN A 4 -4.88 22.92 15.40
C GLN A 4 -3.90 22.80 14.24
N ILE A 5 -2.98 23.74 14.15
CA ILE A 5 -1.80 23.66 13.29
C ILE A 5 -0.81 22.75 14.01
N GLY A 6 -1.12 21.45 14.05
CA GLY A 6 -0.19 20.42 14.52
C GLY A 6 0.64 19.87 13.36
N GLN A 7 1.78 19.25 13.68
CA GLN A 7 2.59 18.56 12.68
C GLN A 7 1.84 17.32 12.21
N ALA A 8 2.07 16.89 10.97
CA ALA A 8 1.40 15.71 10.42
C ALA A 8 1.69 14.44 11.26
N GLY A 9 2.86 14.36 11.87
CA GLY A 9 3.25 13.30 12.81
C GLY A 9 2.41 13.24 14.08
N ASP A 10 1.61 14.25 14.42
CA ASP A 10 0.67 14.15 15.55
C ASP A 10 -0.60 13.37 15.17
N TYR A 11 -0.90 13.27 13.87
CA TYR A 11 -2.14 12.69 13.35
C TYR A 11 -1.93 11.39 12.59
N TYR A 12 -0.73 11.19 12.05
CA TYR A 12 -0.46 10.07 11.14
C TYR A 12 0.79 9.28 11.52
N ARG A 13 0.78 8.01 11.15
CA ARG A 13 1.94 7.10 11.16
C ARG A 13 2.10 6.50 9.76
N CYS A 14 3.26 5.93 9.46
CA CYS A 14 3.43 5.17 8.23
C CYS A 14 4.11 3.82 8.47
N ARG A 15 3.82 2.86 7.59
CA ARG A 15 4.44 1.53 7.60
C ARG A 15 4.61 1.01 6.17
N VAL A 16 5.50 0.04 6.00
CA VAL A 16 5.55 -0.77 4.77
C VAL A 16 4.77 -2.06 5.03
N ILE A 17 3.95 -2.46 4.06
CA ILE A 17 3.31 -3.78 4.04
C ILE A 17 3.66 -4.52 2.75
N GLU A 18 3.66 -5.85 2.83
CA GLU A 18 3.78 -6.74 1.67
C GLU A 18 2.37 -7.14 1.21
N ILE A 19 2.13 -7.01 -0.10
CA ILE A 19 0.93 -7.44 -0.81
C ILE A 19 1.35 -8.63 -1.66
N VAL A 20 0.78 -9.79 -1.35
CA VAL A 20 0.93 -11.00 -2.16
C VAL A 20 -0.31 -11.13 -3.04
N GLU A 21 -0.16 -10.90 -4.34
CA GLU A 21 -1.23 -11.16 -5.31
C GLU A 21 -1.10 -12.61 -5.81
N ASP A 22 -2.00 -13.48 -5.35
CA ASP A 22 -2.18 -14.80 -5.95
C ASP A 22 -3.03 -14.68 -7.20
N ARG A 23 -2.43 -14.95 -8.36
CA ARG A 23 -3.16 -15.04 -9.62
C ARG A 23 -3.49 -16.51 -9.88
N PRO A 24 -4.77 -16.93 -9.82
CA PRO A 24 -5.13 -18.25 -10.28
C PRO A 24 -4.79 -18.34 -11.77
N GLN A 25 -4.09 -19.41 -12.15
CA GLN A 25 -3.79 -19.68 -13.55
C GLN A 25 -5.12 -19.90 -14.27
N ALA A 26 -5.33 -19.22 -15.41
CA ALA A 26 -6.52 -19.45 -16.22
C ALA A 26 -6.48 -20.90 -16.72
N LEU A 27 -7.36 -21.74 -16.19
CA LEU A 27 -7.67 -23.04 -16.77
C LEU A 27 -8.48 -22.75 -18.04
N ASP A 28 -7.82 -22.70 -19.19
CA ASP A 28 -8.52 -22.73 -20.47
C ASP A 28 -9.17 -24.11 -20.62
N TRP A 29 -10.47 -24.17 -20.30
CA TRP A 29 -11.29 -25.35 -20.51
C TRP A 29 -11.46 -25.57 -22.02
N ARG A 30 -10.67 -26.49 -22.56
CA ARG A 30 -10.79 -26.95 -23.93
C ARG A 30 -11.80 -28.09 -24.02
N GLU A 31 -12.87 -27.88 -24.77
CA GLU A 31 -13.98 -28.84 -24.92
C GLU A 31 -13.63 -30.09 -25.76
N ASP A 32 -12.44 -30.13 -26.36
CA ASP A 32 -11.99 -31.18 -27.30
C ASP A 32 -11.10 -32.27 -26.68
N VAL A 33 -10.88 -32.26 -25.36
CA VAL A 33 -10.00 -33.23 -24.67
C VAL A 33 -10.77 -33.90 -23.52
N LEU A 34 -11.10 -35.18 -23.68
CA LEU A 34 -11.90 -35.96 -22.72
C LEU A 34 -11.23 -36.19 -21.35
N TYR A 35 -9.89 -36.19 -21.28
CA TYR A 35 -9.16 -36.21 -20.02
C TYR A 35 -7.70 -35.80 -20.23
N ARG A 36 -7.19 -34.87 -19.43
CA ARG A 36 -5.77 -34.57 -19.29
C ARG A 36 -5.46 -34.42 -17.81
N GLU A 37 -4.33 -34.94 -17.35
CA GLU A 37 -3.81 -34.63 -16.03
C GLU A 37 -3.65 -33.10 -15.93
N PRO A 38 -4.26 -32.44 -14.93
CA PRO A 38 -4.17 -30.99 -14.84
C PRO A 38 -2.70 -30.60 -14.70
N PRO A 39 -2.22 -29.61 -15.46
CA PRO A 39 -0.85 -29.13 -15.29
C PRO A 39 -0.64 -28.73 -13.83
N GLU A 40 0.54 -29.02 -13.27
CA GLU A 40 0.86 -28.60 -11.90
C GLU A 40 0.56 -27.10 -11.77
N PRO A 41 -0.23 -26.68 -10.76
CA PRO A 41 -0.58 -25.29 -10.60
C PRO A 41 0.70 -24.50 -10.30
N SER A 42 1.26 -23.83 -11.32
CA SER A 42 2.36 -22.89 -11.10
C SER A 42 1.74 -21.60 -10.58
N VAL A 43 1.53 -21.53 -9.26
CA VAL A 43 1.06 -20.30 -8.61
C VAL A 43 2.16 -19.25 -8.74
N SER A 44 2.02 -18.33 -9.68
CA SER A 44 2.90 -17.16 -9.75
C SER A 44 2.39 -16.12 -8.76
N SER A 45 2.97 -16.11 -7.56
CA SER A 45 2.72 -15.06 -6.57
C SER A 45 3.49 -13.81 -6.97
N ALA A 46 2.80 -12.76 -7.42
CA ALA A 46 3.43 -11.46 -7.63
C ALA A 46 3.49 -10.74 -6.29
N ARG A 47 4.70 -10.53 -5.75
CA ARG A 47 4.92 -9.78 -4.51
C ARG A 47 5.09 -8.30 -4.82
N ARG A 48 4.37 -7.45 -4.09
CA ARG A 48 4.47 -5.99 -4.14
C ARG A 48 4.56 -5.47 -2.71
N PHE A 49 5.18 -4.32 -2.54
CA PHE A 49 5.30 -3.65 -1.24
C PHE A 49 4.64 -2.28 -1.33
N THR A 50 3.83 -1.90 -0.36
CA THR A 50 3.24 -0.56 -0.34
C THR A 50 3.54 0.18 0.95
N VAL A 51 3.71 1.49 0.83
CA VAL A 51 3.79 2.39 1.98
C VAL A 51 2.38 2.83 2.32
N GLN A 52 1.95 2.50 3.53
CA GLN A 52 0.68 2.95 4.09
C GLN A 52 0.87 4.14 5.00
N VAL A 53 -0.02 5.12 4.89
CA VAL A 53 -0.24 6.17 5.89
C VAL A 53 -1.46 5.79 6.71
N ILE A 54 -1.35 5.84 8.03
CA ILE A 54 -2.40 5.45 8.96
C ILE A 54 -2.77 6.65 9.82
N ALA A 55 -4.05 7.00 9.84
CA ALA A 55 -4.58 8.00 10.74
C ALA A 55 -4.68 7.43 12.17
N ILE A 56 -4.12 8.15 13.16
CA ILE A 56 -4.00 7.66 14.54
C ILE A 56 -5.37 7.60 15.23
N ASP A 57 -6.28 8.52 14.88
CA ASP A 57 -7.60 8.66 15.47
C ASP A 57 -8.60 7.60 15.00
N THR A 58 -8.60 7.33 13.69
CA THR A 58 -9.56 6.44 13.02
C THR A 58 -8.99 5.07 12.71
N SER A 59 -7.66 4.91 12.80
CA SER A 59 -6.93 3.74 12.29
C SER A 59 -7.13 3.49 10.79
N GLU A 60 -7.64 4.47 10.04
CA GLU A 60 -7.82 4.38 8.59
C GLU A 60 -6.45 4.34 7.90
N ALA A 61 -6.25 3.36 7.03
CA ALA A 61 -5.01 3.17 6.30
C ALA A 61 -5.19 3.53 4.82
N HIS A 62 -4.26 4.32 4.30
CA HIS A 62 -4.22 4.75 2.90
C HIS A 62 -2.92 4.32 2.24
N ASP A 63 -3.04 3.65 1.10
CA ASP A 63 -1.91 3.23 0.30
C ASP A 63 -1.36 4.43 -0.49
N VAL A 64 -0.09 4.78 -0.27
CA VAL A 64 0.57 5.89 -0.96
C VAL A 64 1.01 5.47 -2.35
N LYS A 65 1.73 4.35 -2.42
CA LYS A 65 2.31 3.83 -3.67
C LYS A 65 2.76 2.37 -3.50
N ALA A 66 2.58 1.57 -4.54
CA ALA A 66 3.10 0.21 -4.63
C ALA A 66 4.48 0.17 -5.31
N TYR A 67 5.33 -0.72 -4.83
CA TYR A 67 6.72 -0.92 -5.23
C TYR A 67 6.97 -2.42 -5.51
N PRO A 68 7.84 -2.74 -6.47
CA PRO A 68 8.19 -4.13 -6.75
C PRO A 68 9.15 -4.73 -5.72
N THR A 69 9.84 -3.90 -4.93
CA THR A 69 10.86 -4.34 -3.96
C THR A 69 10.68 -3.67 -2.60
N HIS A 70 10.99 -4.42 -1.54
CA HIS A 70 10.94 -3.92 -0.16
C HIS A 70 11.85 -2.69 0.02
N ALA A 71 13.07 -2.74 -0.51
CA ALA A 71 14.01 -1.62 -0.43
C ALA A 71 13.49 -0.34 -1.10
N GLY A 72 12.73 -0.45 -2.19
CA GLY A 72 12.08 0.69 -2.84
C GLY A 72 11.00 1.32 -1.96
N ALA A 73 10.18 0.49 -1.30
CA ALA A 73 9.17 0.95 -0.37
C ALA A 73 9.79 1.59 0.88
N GLU A 74 10.85 1.00 1.44
CA GLU A 74 11.50 1.54 2.65
C GLU A 74 12.14 2.92 2.40
N LYS A 75 12.77 3.11 1.24
CA LYS A 75 13.26 4.44 0.84
C LYS A 75 12.14 5.47 0.79
N LYS A 76 10.96 5.09 0.30
CA LYS A 76 9.80 5.99 0.30
C LYS A 76 9.28 6.23 1.72
N LYS A 77 9.22 5.20 2.57
CA LYS A 77 8.81 5.34 3.97
C LYS A 77 9.66 6.40 4.68
N ILE A 78 10.97 6.39 4.53
CA ILE A 78 11.85 7.40 5.15
C ILE A 78 11.45 8.82 4.74
N LEU A 79 11.20 9.06 3.45
CA LEU A 79 10.75 10.36 2.96
C LEU A 79 9.37 10.76 3.52
N VAL A 80 8.48 9.79 3.69
CA VAL A 80 7.17 10.03 4.33
C VAL A 80 7.35 10.35 5.81
N GLU A 81 8.27 9.68 6.51
CA GLU A 81 8.60 9.95 7.92
C GLU A 81 9.21 11.34 8.12
N GLU A 82 10.04 11.79 7.20
CA GLU A 82 10.55 13.18 7.16
C GLU A 82 9.40 14.16 6.94
N ASP A 83 8.55 13.92 5.94
CA ASP A 83 7.37 14.74 5.68
C ASP A 83 6.41 14.81 6.87
N LEU A 84 6.27 13.72 7.64
CA LEU A 84 5.45 13.70 8.85
C LEU A 84 5.99 14.65 9.92
N ARG A 85 7.31 14.81 10.00
CA ARG A 85 7.96 15.72 10.97
C ARG A 85 7.96 17.16 10.48
N ASP A 86 8.10 17.38 9.18
CA ASP A 86 8.33 18.72 8.64
C ASP A 86 7.04 19.41 8.21
N LEU A 87 6.05 18.65 7.71
CA LEU A 87 4.81 19.21 7.16
C LEU A 87 3.73 19.37 8.21
N THR A 88 2.92 20.40 8.03
CA THR A 88 1.65 20.52 8.76
C THR A 88 0.65 19.48 8.28
N ARG A 89 -0.36 19.17 9.10
CA ARG A 89 -1.44 18.23 8.75
C ARG A 89 -2.04 18.52 7.36
N SER A 90 -2.34 19.78 7.06
CA SER A 90 -2.97 20.18 5.79
C SER A 90 -2.05 20.02 4.57
N GLU A 91 -0.77 20.32 4.72
CA GLU A 91 0.22 20.15 3.64
C GLU A 91 0.44 18.67 3.35
N PHE A 92 0.51 17.85 4.40
CA PHE A 92 0.67 16.41 4.27
C PHE A 92 -0.54 15.77 3.58
N ILE A 93 -1.77 16.14 4.00
CA ILE A 93 -3.01 15.71 3.35
C ILE A 93 -2.98 16.05 1.85
N LYS A 94 -2.62 17.29 1.50
CA LYS A 94 -2.55 17.74 0.12
C LYS A 94 -1.49 16.99 -0.69
N LYS A 95 -0.32 16.73 -0.11
CA LYS A 95 0.81 16.05 -0.77
C LYS A 95 0.51 14.60 -1.07
N TYR A 96 -0.18 13.92 -0.15
CA TYR A 96 -0.45 12.48 -0.24
C TYR A 96 -1.88 12.15 -0.69
N GLY A 97 -2.73 13.15 -0.93
CA GLY A 97 -4.10 12.96 -1.40
C GLY A 97 -5.00 12.26 -0.38
N LEU A 98 -4.75 12.48 0.92
CA LEU A 98 -5.51 11.85 2.00
C LEU A 98 -6.90 12.50 2.12
N PRO A 99 -7.91 11.77 2.63
CA PRO A 99 -9.17 12.38 2.98
C PRO A 99 -8.96 13.42 4.09
N SER A 100 -9.59 14.58 3.95
CA SER A 100 -9.64 15.59 5.01
C SER A 100 -10.74 15.22 6.01
N THR A 101 -10.47 14.21 6.84
CA THR A 101 -11.40 13.79 7.90
C THR A 101 -11.39 14.76 9.08
#